data_AF-A0A2W6P9H6-F1
#
_entry.id   AF-A0A2W6P9H6-F1
#
_cell.length_a   1.000
_cell.length_b   1.000
_cell.length_c   1.000
_cell.angle_alpha   90.00
_cell.angle_beta   90.00
_cell.angle_gamma   90.00
#
_symmetry.space_group_name_H-M   'P 1'
#
loop_
_entity.id
_entity.type
_entity.pdbx_description
1 polymer ?
#
loop_
_entity_poly.entity_id
_entity_poly.type
_entity_poly.pdbx_seq_one_letter_code
_entity_poly.pdbx_strand_id
1 'polypeptide(L)' 'MNQPLLSVNNLTHLYAPGKGFSDVSFDLWPGEVLGIVGESGSGKTTLLKSISARLTP' A
#
# COMPACT_ATOMS: atom_id res chain seq x y z
N MET A 1 8.38 10.67 -19.65
CA MET A 1 7.92 10.06 -18.39
C MET A 1 6.47 10.47 -18.20
N ASN A 2 5.52 9.72 -18.75
CA ASN A 2 4.10 10.11 -18.77
C ASN A 2 3.19 9.18 -17.95
N GLN A 3 3.77 8.25 -17.18
CA GLN A 3 3.02 7.33 -16.33
C GLN A 3 3.82 7.00 -15.05
N PRO A 4 3.13 6.67 -13.94
CA PRO A 4 3.77 6.21 -12.71
C PRO A 4 4.46 4.86 -12.90
N LEU A 5 5.50 4.60 -12.08
CA LEU A 5 6.17 3.30 -12.00
C LEU A 5 5.32 2.26 -11.26
N LEU A 6 4.54 2.72 -10.28
CA LEU A 6 3.61 1.91 -9.50
C LEU A 6 2.36 2.76 -9.23
N SER A 7 1.20 2.19 -9.55
CA SER A 7 -0.10 2.71 -9.13
C SER A 7 -0.78 1.69 -8.22
N VAL A 8 -1.14 2.13 -7.02
CA VAL A 8 -1.96 1.39 -6.08
C VAL A 8 -3.34 2.03 -6.09
N ASN A 9 -4.38 1.25 -6.38
CA ASN A 9 -5.75 1.74 -6.49
C ASN A 9 -6.66 0.94 -5.57
N ASN A 10 -7.32 1.63 -4.63
CA ASN A 10 -8.33 1.11 -3.70
C ASN A 10 -7.89 -0.17 -2.97
N LEU A 11 -6.60 -0.29 -2.65
CA LEU A 11 -6.06 -1.49 -2.03
C LEU A 11 -6.59 -1.62 -0.61
N THR A 12 -7.18 -2.76 -0.33
CA THR A 12 -7.78 -3.08 0.97
C THR A 12 -7.29 -4.45 1.39
N HIS A 13 -6.93 -4.59 2.66
CA HIS A 13 -6.64 -5.88 3.27
C HIS A 13 -7.13 -5.88 4.72
N LEU A 14 -8.04 -6.81 5.04
CA LEU A 14 -8.65 -6.95 6.35
C LEU A 14 -8.40 -8.35 6.91
N TYR A 15 -7.80 -8.42 8.10
CA TYR A 15 -7.63 -9.67 8.85
C TYR A 15 -8.90 -10.08 9.60
N ALA A 16 -9.74 -9.10 9.93
CA ALA A 16 -11.03 -9.24 10.58
C ALA A 16 -11.85 -7.96 10.29
N PRO A 17 -13.18 -7.95 10.54
CA PRO A 17 -13.97 -6.73 10.40
C PRO A 17 -13.35 -5.55 11.15
N GLY A 18 -13.05 -4.48 10.42
CA GLY A 18 -12.42 -3.26 10.96
C GLY A 18 -10.94 -3.39 11.34
N LYS A 19 -10.26 -4.51 11.05
CA LYS A 19 -8.85 -4.74 11.41
C LYS A 19 -7.99 -4.92 10.17
N GLY A 20 -7.26 -3.87 9.80
CA GLY A 20 -6.37 -3.85 8.64
C GLY A 20 -6.26 -2.45 8.07
N PHE A 21 -6.08 -2.33 6.77
CA PHE A 21 -6.18 -1.06 6.06
C PHE A 21 -7.22 -1.17 4.94
N SER A 22 -7.79 -0.04 4.57
CA SER A 22 -8.83 0.05 3.55
C SER A 22 -8.61 1.26 2.66
N ASP A 23 -8.94 1.10 1.38
CA ASP A 23 -8.99 2.18 0.40
C ASP A 23 -7.67 2.97 0.27
N VAL A 24 -6.55 2.25 0.28
CA VAL A 24 -5.24 2.86 0.06
C VAL A 24 -5.01 3.06 -1.43
N SER A 25 -4.85 4.32 -1.84
CA SER A 25 -4.55 4.69 -3.23
C SER A 25 -3.41 5.68 -3.30
N PHE A 26 -2.42 5.43 -4.16
CA PHE A 26 -1.32 6.34 -4.43
C PHE A 26 -0.57 5.94 -5.70
N ASP A 27 0.16 6.90 -6.26
CA ASP A 27 1.09 6.71 -7.36
C ASP A 27 2.53 6.94 -6.88
N LEU A 28 3.47 6.19 -7.44
CA LEU A 28 4.91 6.42 -7.32
C LEU A 28 5.48 6.72 -8.70
N TRP A 29 5.99 7.93 -8.90
CA TRP A 29 6.52 8.37 -10.18
C TRP A 29 8.03 8.10 -10.33
N PRO A 30 8.55 8.03 -11.56
CA PRO A 30 9.99 7.89 -11.77
C PRO A 30 10.79 9.01 -11.07
N GLY A 31 11.77 8.61 -10.25
CA GLY A 31 12.64 9.54 -9.51
C GLY A 31 12.09 9.99 -8.14
N GLU A 32 10.86 9.63 -7.79
CA GLU A 32 10.30 9.91 -6.47
C GLU A 32 10.76 8.90 -5.41
N VAL A 33 10.80 9.36 -4.16
CA VAL A 33 10.97 8.52 -2.98
C VAL A 33 9.69 8.60 -2.16
N LEU A 34 8.93 7.51 -2.11
CA LEU A 34 7.71 7.41 -1.31
C LEU A 34 8.01 6.75 0.05
N GLY A 35 7.74 7.47 1.14
CA GLY A 35 7.82 6.95 2.51
C GLY A 35 6.46 6.53 3.04
N ILE A 36 6.37 5.34 3.63
CA ILE A 36 5.16 4.88 4.34
C ILE A 36 5.40 4.96 5.85
N VAL A 37 4.66 5.84 6.52
CA VAL A 37 4.80 6.13 7.96
C VAL A 37 3.50 5.90 8.73
N GLY A 38 3.59 5.75 10.05
CA GLY A 38 2.45 5.51 10.94
C GLY A 38 2.82 4.65 12.16
N GLU A 39 1.94 4.60 13.15
CA GLU A 39 2.15 3.87 14.41
C GLU A 39 2.37 2.36 14.22
N SER A 40 2.94 1.68 15.22
CA SER A 40 3.06 0.23 15.20
C SER A 40 1.67 -0.43 15.05
N GLY A 41 1.55 -1.40 14.15
CA GLY A 41 0.28 -2.07 13.87
C GLY A 41 -0.62 -1.41 12.82
N SER A 42 -0.28 -0.23 12.28
CA SER A 42 -1.08 0.50 11.28
C SER A 42 -1.19 -0.15 9.89
N GLY A 43 -0.60 -1.34 9.68
CA GLY A 43 -0.68 -2.06 8.41
C GLY A 43 0.43 -1.79 7.39
N LYS A 44 1.45 -0.97 7.69
CA LYS A 44 2.57 -0.65 6.77
C LYS A 44 3.25 -1.87 6.16
N THR A 45 3.64 -2.84 6.99
CA THR A 45 4.29 -4.08 6.53
C THR A 45 3.36 -4.92 5.68
N THR A 46 2.08 -4.96 6.02
CA THR A 46 1.05 -5.67 5.24
C THR A 46 0.87 -5.01 3.88
N LEU A 47 0.77 -3.68 3.83
CA LEU A 47 0.67 -2.91 2.59
C LEU A 47 1.85 -3.19 1.65
N LEU A 48 3.09 -3.13 2.17
CA LEU A 48 4.29 -3.45 1.38
C LEU A 48 4.33 -4.91 0.91
N LYS A 49 3.83 -5.86 1.72
CA LYS A 49 3.71 -7.26 1.31
C LYS A 49 2.66 -7.45 0.21
N SER A 50 1.53 -6.76 0.28
CA SER A 50 0.50 -6.79 -0.75
C SER A 50 1.00 -6.22 -2.08
N ILE A 51 1.68 -5.07 -2.04
CA ILE A 51 2.27 -4.44 -3.23
C ILE A 51 3.36 -5.32 -3.86
N SER A 52 4.16 -6.00 -3.05
CA SER A 52 5.22 -6.90 -3.53
C SER A 52 4.73 -8.31 -3.90
N ALA A 53 3.42 -8.52 -3.99
CA ALA A 53 2.77 -9.81 -4.28
C ALA A 53 3.19 -10.96 -3.33
N ARG A 54 3.65 -10.63 -2.12
CA ARG A 54 3.98 -11.60 -1.05
C ARG A 54 2.78 -11.95 -0.17
N LEU A 55 1.69 -11.20 -0.33
CA LEU A 55 0.44 -11.39 0.38
C LEU A 55 -0.69 -11.00 -0.57
N THR A 56 -1.69 -11.86 -0.70
CA THR A 56 -2.90 -11.51 -1.44
C THR A 56 -3.67 -10.43 -0.66
N PRO A 57 -4.05 -9.32 -1.29
CA PRO A 57 -4.86 -8.30 -0.65
C PRO A 57 -6.24 -8.83 -0.23
#